data_AF-A0A2G6PQL4-F1
#
_entry.id   AF-A0A2G6PQL4-F1
#
_cell.length_a   1.000
_cell.length_b   1.000
_cell.length_c   1.000
_cell.angle_alpha   90.00
_cell.angle_beta   90.00
_cell.angle_gamma   90.00
#
_symmetry.space_group_name_H-M   'P 1'
#
loop_
_entity.id
_entity.type
_entity.pdbx_description
1 polymer ?
#
loop_
_entity_poly.entity_id
_entity_poly.type
_entity_poly.pdbx_seq_one_letter_code
_entity_poly.pdbx_strand_id
1 'polypeptide(L)'
;MKTKNLFLLSASSLFLFSCANIARGLVTPNQCKECAVISLTTGDTIQKFQGCGSSNVRIYEDAAVFAYEHGCDATVVCRTWKLDEGE
;
A
#
# COMPACT_ATOMS: atom_id res chain seq x y z
N MET A 1 -6.66 36.10 20.24
CA MET A 1 -5.53 35.59 19.42
C MET A 1 -5.18 34.11 19.66
N LYS A 2 -5.72 33.42 20.68
CA LYS A 2 -5.36 32.01 20.99
C LYS A 2 -5.99 30.95 20.06
N THR A 3 -7.20 31.18 19.57
CA THR A 3 -7.97 30.14 18.84
C THR A 3 -7.53 29.94 17.39
N LYS A 4 -7.05 31.01 16.72
CA LYS A 4 -6.53 30.93 15.33
C LYS A 4 -5.26 30.09 15.23
N ASN A 5 -4.36 30.23 16.21
CA ASN A 5 -3.11 29.45 16.25
C ASN A 5 -3.37 27.97 16.54
N LEU A 6 -4.39 27.64 17.35
CA LEU A 6 -4.78 26.26 17.64
C LEU A 6 -5.36 25.55 16.41
N PHE A 7 -6.13 26.27 15.58
CA PHE A 7 -6.68 25.74 14.33
C PHE A 7 -5.59 25.45 13.29
N LEU A 8 -4.60 26.35 13.17
CA LEU A 8 -3.43 26.17 12.29
C LEU A 8 -2.55 24.98 12.70
N LEU A 9 -2.35 24.78 14.00
CA LEU A 9 -1.60 23.62 14.52
C LEU A 9 -2.34 22.30 14.24
N SER A 10 -3.67 22.26 14.44
CA SER A 10 -4.51 21.09 14.16
C SER A 10 -4.53 20.72 12.66
N ALA A 11 -4.65 21.71 11.77
CA ALA A 11 -4.63 21.48 10.33
C ALA A 11 -3.30 20.90 9.84
N SER A 12 -2.17 21.30 10.44
CA SER A 12 -0.84 20.84 10.05
C SER A 12 -0.61 19.35 10.37
N SER A 13 -1.19 18.85 11.47
CA SER A 13 -1.08 17.43 11.85
C SER A 13 -1.76 16.46 10.89
N LEU A 14 -2.76 16.90 10.11
CA LEU A 14 -3.45 16.05 9.14
C LEU A 14 -2.58 15.70 7.92
N PHE A 15 -1.56 16.51 7.62
CA PHE A 15 -0.65 16.27 6.49
C PHE A 15 0.42 15.21 6.75
N LEU A 16 0.61 14.79 8.01
CA LEU A 16 1.63 13.79 8.37
C LEU A 16 1.22 12.36 8.00
N PHE A 17 -0.08 12.07 7.84
CA PHE A 17 -0.56 10.71 7.57
C PHE A 17 -0.36 10.25 6.11
N SER A 18 -0.08 11.16 5.19
CA SER A 18 0.04 10.85 3.75
C SER A 18 1.46 10.87 3.20
N CYS A 19 2.47 11.02 4.07
CA CYS A 19 3.86 11.13 3.65
C CYS A 19 4.35 9.90 2.86
N ALA A 20 3.88 8.70 3.17
CA ALA A 20 4.26 7.48 2.46
C ALA A 20 3.77 7.49 1.00
N ASN A 21 2.53 7.94 0.76
CA ASN A 21 1.94 8.04 -0.59
C ASN A 21 2.69 9.08 -1.43
N ILE A 22 2.97 10.24 -0.84
CA ILE A 22 3.71 11.32 -1.51
C ILE A 22 5.15 10.87 -1.80
N ALA A 23 5.84 10.29 -0.82
CA ALA A 23 7.23 9.85 -0.99
C ALA A 23 7.36 8.77 -2.06
N ARG A 24 6.48 7.77 -2.09
CA ARG A 24 6.49 6.73 -3.13
C ARG A 24 6.15 7.29 -4.51
N GLY A 25 5.22 8.24 -4.58
CA GLY A 25 4.88 8.95 -5.82
C GLY A 25 6.04 9.79 -6.37
N LEU A 26 6.92 10.31 -5.52
CA LEU A 26 8.07 11.13 -5.95
C LEU A 26 9.34 10.32 -6.22
N VAL A 27 9.68 9.38 -5.33
CA VAL A 27 10.96 8.65 -5.39
C VAL A 27 10.87 7.46 -6.35
N THR A 28 9.72 6.80 -6.43
CA THR A 28 9.53 5.59 -7.23
C THR A 28 8.19 5.60 -8.00
N PRO A 29 7.90 6.64 -8.83
CA PRO A 29 6.60 6.80 -9.50
C PRO A 29 6.22 5.60 -10.37
N ASN A 30 7.20 5.00 -11.05
CA ASN A 30 6.97 3.91 -12.00
C ASN A 30 7.13 2.52 -11.36
N GLN A 31 7.37 2.43 -10.04
CA GLN A 31 7.49 1.14 -9.36
C GLN A 31 6.12 0.62 -8.94
N CYS A 32 5.75 -0.53 -9.49
CA CYS A 32 4.55 -1.27 -9.13
C CYS A 32 4.85 -2.42 -8.16
N LYS A 33 3.83 -2.80 -7.40
CA LYS A 33 3.82 -4.00 -6.56
C LYS A 33 2.44 -4.65 -6.67
N GLU A 34 2.43 -5.97 -6.75
CA GLU A 34 1.26 -6.81 -6.56
C GLU A 34 1.59 -7.83 -5.47
N CYS A 35 0.70 -7.99 -4.51
CA CYS A 35 0.73 -9.06 -3.52
C CYS A 35 -0.56 -9.86 -3.65
N ALA A 36 -0.41 -11.15 -3.95
CA ALA A 36 -1.50 -12.11 -4.04
C ALA A 36 -1.53 -12.97 -2.78
N VAL A 37 -2.72 -13.19 -2.25
CA VAL A 37 -2.99 -14.18 -1.21
C VAL A 37 -3.38 -15.48 -1.89
N ILE A 38 -2.67 -16.56 -1.60
CA ILE A 38 -2.77 -17.84 -2.29
C ILE A 38 -3.14 -18.93 -1.27
N SER A 39 -4.04 -19.85 -1.66
CA SER A 39 -4.32 -21.06 -0.88
C SER A 39 -3.10 -21.98 -0.90
N LEU A 40 -2.64 -22.42 0.26
CA LEU A 40 -1.55 -23.41 0.36
C LEU A 40 -2.01 -24.80 -0.10
N THR A 41 -3.31 -25.11 0.03
CA THR A 41 -3.90 -26.39 -0.35
C THR A 41 -4.10 -26.51 -1.86
N THR A 42 -4.69 -25.49 -2.51
CA THR A 42 -5.02 -25.57 -3.94
C THR A 42 -4.03 -24.85 -4.85
N GLY A 43 -3.25 -23.91 -4.32
CA GLY A 43 -2.41 -23.02 -5.11
C GLY A 43 -3.19 -21.89 -5.81
N ASP A 44 -4.50 -21.77 -5.58
CA ASP A 44 -5.32 -20.75 -6.21
C ASP A 44 -5.14 -19.38 -5.56
N THR A 45 -5.30 -18.33 -6.35
CA THR A 45 -5.33 -16.96 -5.83
C THR A 45 -6.68 -16.66 -5.20
N ILE A 46 -6.66 -16.32 -3.91
CA ILE A 46 -7.83 -15.92 -3.13
C ILE A 46 -8.13 -14.44 -3.35
N GLN A 47 -7.11 -13.58 -3.25
CA GLN A 47 -7.25 -12.13 -3.38
C GLN A 47 -5.95 -11.49 -3.88
N LYS A 48 -6.04 -10.35 -4.59
CA LYS A 48 -4.89 -9.56 -5.02
C LYS A 48 -4.97 -8.12 -4.52
N PHE A 49 -3.81 -7.56 -4.20
CA PHE A 49 -3.59 -6.17 -3.83
C PHE A 49 -2.53 -5.61 -4.77
N GLN A 50 -2.80 -4.49 -5.44
CA GLN A 50 -1.88 -3.91 -6.42
C GLN A 50 -1.89 -2.38 -6.39
N GLY A 51 -0.73 -1.78 -6.67
CA GLY A 51 -0.58 -0.34 -6.85
C GLY A 51 0.81 0.01 -7.39
N CYS A 52 0.93 1.24 -7.90
CA CYS A 52 2.12 1.80 -8.52
C CYS A 52 2.36 3.23 -8.00
N GLY A 53 3.61 3.65 -7.90
CA GLY A 53 3.94 5.00 -7.46
C GLY A 53 3.29 5.32 -6.11
N SER A 54 2.46 6.37 -6.07
CA SER A 54 1.78 6.80 -4.84
C SER A 54 0.81 5.79 -4.25
N SER A 55 0.29 4.84 -5.05
CA SER A 55 -0.56 3.75 -4.56
C SER A 55 0.22 2.49 -4.17
N ASN A 56 1.54 2.45 -4.38
CA ASN A 56 2.42 1.38 -3.90
C ASN A 56 2.81 1.59 -2.42
N VAL A 57 1.79 1.68 -1.57
CA VAL A 57 1.91 1.89 -0.12
C VAL A 57 1.06 0.84 0.59
N ARG A 58 1.64 0.19 1.61
CA ARG A 58 0.96 -0.80 2.46
C ARG A 58 0.38 -2.05 1.79
N ILE A 59 0.66 -2.27 0.50
CA ILE A 59 0.12 -3.41 -0.27
C ILE A 59 0.45 -4.77 0.36
N TYR A 60 1.66 -4.95 0.91
CA TYR A 60 2.02 -6.21 1.57
C TYR A 60 1.29 -6.38 2.88
N GLU A 61 1.22 -5.31 3.68
CA GLU A 61 0.58 -5.27 4.97
C GLU A 61 -0.92 -5.58 4.84
N ASP A 62 -1.59 -5.00 3.86
CA ASP A 62 -3.01 -5.26 3.60
C ASP A 62 -3.24 -6.71 3.15
N ALA A 63 -2.35 -7.26 2.32
CA ALA A 63 -2.39 -8.67 1.93
C ALA A 63 -2.12 -9.63 3.11
N ALA A 64 -1.19 -9.27 4.00
CA ALA A 64 -0.85 -10.04 5.18
C ALA A 64 -1.99 -10.03 6.22
N VAL A 65 -2.65 -8.89 6.42
CA VAL A 65 -3.86 -8.80 7.25
C VAL A 65 -4.96 -9.70 6.68
N PHE A 66 -5.21 -9.62 5.37
CA PHE A 66 -6.21 -10.48 4.73
C PHE A 66 -5.87 -11.98 4.86
N ALA A 67 -4.61 -12.36 4.66
CA ALA A 67 -4.18 -13.75 4.83
C ALA A 67 -4.36 -14.24 6.27
N TYR A 68 -4.03 -13.40 7.25
CA TYR A 68 -4.24 -13.70 8.66
C TYR A 68 -5.71 -13.94 9.00
N GLU A 69 -6.62 -13.10 8.48
CA GLU A 69 -8.07 -13.26 8.65
C GLU A 69 -8.62 -14.49 7.93
N HIS A 70 -8.02 -14.89 6.81
CA HIS A 70 -8.41 -16.08 6.05
C HIS A 70 -7.99 -17.40 6.72
N GLY A 71 -6.94 -17.37 7.55
CA GLY A 71 -6.49 -18.50 8.36
C GLY A 71 -5.23 -19.20 7.84
N CYS A 72 -4.95 -20.40 8.36
CA CYS A 72 -3.67 -21.10 8.16
C CYS A 72 -3.44 -21.63 6.74
N ASP A 73 -4.47 -21.67 5.89
CA ASP A 73 -4.36 -22.08 4.49
C ASP A 73 -4.01 -20.91 3.55
N ALA A 74 -3.68 -19.72 4.05
CA ALA A 74 -3.34 -18.58 3.23
C ALA A 74 -1.86 -18.19 3.35
N THR A 75 -1.23 -17.88 2.21
CA THR A 75 0.11 -17.29 2.15
C THR A 75 0.15 -16.09 1.21
N VAL A 76 1.10 -15.18 1.41
CA VAL A 76 1.25 -13.98 0.60
C VAL A 76 2.45 -14.14 -0.34
N VAL A 77 2.24 -13.95 -1.64
CA VAL A 77 3.30 -13.90 -2.65
C VAL A 77 3.27 -12.54 -3.33
N CYS A 78 4.40 -11.84 -3.33
CA CYS A 78 4.51 -10.52 -3.92
C CYS A 78 5.50 -10.49 -5.09
N ARG A 79 5.19 -9.66 -6.07
CA ARG A 79 6.10 -9.28 -7.14
C ARG A 79 6.14 -7.76 -7.29
N THR A 80 7.28 -7.26 -7.74
CA THR A 80 7.48 -5.86 -8.05
C THR A 80 8.06 -5.72 -9.44
N TRP A 81 7.59 -4.73 -10.18
CA TRP A 81 8.09 -4.42 -11.52
C TRP A 81 8.10 -2.91 -11.74
N LYS A 82 8.77 -2.46 -12.79
CA LYS A 82 8.67 -1.08 -13.26
C LYS A 82 7.70 -1.04 -14.44
N LEU A 83 6.89 0.02 -14.53
CA LEU A 83 6.23 0.34 -15.80
C LEU A 83 7.32 0.78 -16.77
N ASP A 84 7.38 0.14 -17.92
CA ASP A 84 8.23 0.61 -19.00
C ASP A 84 7.69 1.97 -19.46
N GLU A 85 8.59 2.96 -19.63
CA GLU A 85 8.24 4.28 -20.17
C GLU A 85 7.93 4.13 -21.67
N GLY A 86 6.74 3.63 -22.00
CA GLY A 86 6.38 3.27 -23.36
C GLY A 86 4.89 3.04 -23.56
N GLU A 87 4.10 4.10 -23.43
CA GLU A 87 3.03 4.50 -24.36
C GLU A 87 2.94 6.04 -24.37
#